data_AF-A0A8S1E5V5-F1
#
_entry.id   AF-A0A8S1E5V5-F1
#
_cell.length_a   1.000
_cell.length_b   1.000
_cell.length_c   1.000
_cell.angle_alpha   90.00
_cell.angle_beta   90.00
_cell.angle_gamma   90.00
#
_symmetry.space_group_name_H-M   'P 1'
#
loop_
_entity.id
_entity.type
_entity.pdbx_description
1 polymer ?
#
loop_
_entity_poly.entity_id
_entity_poly.type
_entity_poly.pdbx_seq_one_letter_code
_entity_poly.pdbx_strand_id
1 'polypeptide(L)'
;MSRQERFPSGEYQQYLRDVDRIRRHGIKRPSDSRCRIKVSRGDLLRCPGVKAQAVGADFAMGAGLALHTRQRTRWRPEALRRRHPRADLGYVAAEQMPDGTTMLLCVSKPRSTQKLHHDPDGHIRGVHLMIAGLARYARQNGVRELYLPRICSGLDSVDQDFVLEKLHYAFASHRITIHVLDFAPGAPRPRAKQPSRFA
;
A
#
# COMPACT_ATOMS: atom_id res chain seq x y z
N MET A 1 4.75 -7.68 21.11
CA MET A 1 3.43 -7.02 21.28
C MET A 1 3.37 -5.81 20.36
N SER A 2 2.67 -5.89 19.22
CA SER A 2 2.56 -4.74 18.29
C SER A 2 1.41 -3.82 18.73
N ARG A 3 1.71 -2.56 19.05
CA ARG A 3 0.69 -1.51 19.19
C ARG A 3 -0.04 -1.37 17.85
N GLN A 4 -1.34 -1.69 17.82
CA GLN A 4 -2.20 -1.53 16.65
C GLN A 4 -3.25 -0.48 16.98
N GLU A 5 -3.23 0.65 16.27
CA GLU A 5 -4.09 1.80 16.51
C GLU A 5 -5.14 1.92 15.39
N ARG A 6 -6.40 2.12 15.79
CA ARG A 6 -7.50 2.52 14.89
C ARG A 6 -7.15 3.86 14.24
N PHE A 7 -7.64 4.11 13.02
CA PHE A 7 -7.75 5.46 12.47
C PHE A 7 -8.97 6.14 13.13
N PRO A 8 -8.80 7.06 14.11
CA PRO A 8 -9.92 7.71 14.76
C PRO A 8 -10.66 8.59 13.75
N SER A 9 -11.99 8.69 13.85
CA SER A 9 -12.84 9.49 12.95
C SER A 9 -12.40 10.96 12.85
N GLY A 10 -11.81 11.52 13.91
CA GLY A 10 -11.22 12.86 13.92
C GLY A 10 -9.96 13.00 13.06
N GLU A 11 -9.14 11.95 12.92
CA GLU A 11 -7.95 11.98 12.06
C GLU A 11 -8.32 11.98 10.57
N TYR A 12 -9.47 11.38 10.19
CA TYR A 12 -9.96 11.47 8.80
C TYR A 12 -10.36 12.88 8.43
N GLN A 13 -11.14 13.55 9.29
CA GLN A 13 -11.51 14.94 9.06
C GLN A 13 -10.29 15.87 9.06
N GLN A 14 -9.32 15.60 9.93
CA GLN A 14 -8.06 16.33 9.92
C GLN A 14 -7.26 16.07 8.63
N TYR A 15 -7.20 14.82 8.17
CA TYR A 15 -6.57 14.46 6.89
C TYR A 15 -7.25 15.16 5.71
N LEU A 16 -8.59 15.17 5.63
CA LEU A 16 -9.31 15.88 4.58
C LEU A 16 -9.02 17.39 4.64
N ARG A 17 -9.01 17.98 5.85
CA ARG A 17 -8.61 19.39 6.04
C ARG A 17 -7.17 19.64 5.60
N ASP A 18 -6.25 18.73 5.89
CA ASP A 18 -4.86 18.85 5.47
C ASP A 18 -4.73 18.71 3.94
N VAL A 19 -5.44 17.77 3.32
CA VAL A 19 -5.54 17.62 1.86
C VAL A 19 -6.12 18.88 1.21
N ASP A 20 -7.21 19.42 1.74
CA ASP A 20 -7.85 20.64 1.22
C ASP A 20 -7.02 21.89 1.46
N ARG A 21 -6.33 22.00 2.61
CA ARG A 21 -5.40 23.09 2.89
C ARG A 21 -4.26 23.05 1.88
N ILE A 22 -3.72 21.87 1.59
CA ILE A 22 -2.65 21.73 0.59
C ILE A 22 -3.16 22.04 -0.82
N ARG A 23 -4.39 21.62 -1.17
CA ARG A 23 -5.04 21.93 -2.46
C ARG A 23 -5.26 23.44 -2.64
N ARG A 24 -5.71 24.13 -1.59
CA ARG A 24 -6.02 25.58 -1.59
C ARG A 24 -4.77 26.47 -1.54
N HIS A 25 -3.75 26.07 -0.80
CA HIS A 25 -2.53 26.88 -0.66
C HIS A 25 -1.44 26.52 -1.68
N GLY A 26 -1.72 25.57 -2.57
CA GLY A 26 -0.79 25.06 -3.56
C GLY A 26 0.32 24.24 -2.90
N ILE A 27 0.68 23.13 -3.53
CA ILE A 27 1.99 22.54 -3.30
C ILE A 27 3.02 23.62 -3.68
N LYS A 28 3.80 24.15 -2.73
CA LYS A 28 5.18 24.53 -3.06
C LYS A 28 5.77 23.28 -3.71
N ARG A 29 6.00 23.35 -5.03
CA ARG A 29 6.28 22.25 -5.97
C ARG A 29 7.03 21.06 -5.33
N PRO A 30 6.89 19.84 -5.88
CA PRO A 30 7.52 18.58 -5.40
C PRO A 30 9.04 18.61 -5.09
N SER A 31 9.76 19.69 -5.39
CA SER A 31 11.18 19.87 -5.09
C SER A 31 11.54 19.79 -3.59
N ASP A 32 10.60 20.07 -2.67
CA ASP A 32 10.83 19.95 -1.22
C ASP A 32 10.36 18.61 -0.63
N SER A 33 9.71 17.76 -1.42
CA SER A 33 9.24 16.45 -0.94
C SER A 33 10.42 15.51 -0.74
N ARG A 34 10.54 14.96 0.48
CA ARG A 34 11.51 13.90 0.76
C ARG A 34 11.06 12.53 0.24
N CYS A 35 9.84 12.46 -0.30
CA CYS A 35 9.27 11.26 -0.92
C CYS A 35 9.60 11.23 -2.42
N ARG A 36 10.23 10.15 -2.87
CA ARG A 36 10.48 9.86 -4.29
C ARG A 36 9.58 8.72 -4.72
N ILE A 37 8.74 8.94 -5.73
CA ILE A 37 7.94 7.87 -6.33
C ILE A 37 8.56 7.47 -7.66
N LYS A 38 8.76 6.16 -7.85
CA LYS A 38 9.28 5.55 -9.08
C LYS A 38 8.24 4.58 -9.62
N VAL A 39 7.87 4.74 -10.88
CA VAL A 39 6.97 3.81 -11.57
C VAL A 39 7.80 2.91 -12.47
N SER A 40 7.61 1.59 -12.37
CA SER A 40 8.35 0.61 -13.18
C SER A 40 7.55 -0.69 -13.34
N ARG A 41 7.90 -1.52 -14.31
CA ARG A 41 7.34 -2.89 -14.41
C ARG A 41 7.99 -3.82 -13.40
N GLY A 42 7.22 -4.74 -12.80
CA GLY A 42 7.78 -5.75 -11.91
C GLY A 42 6.76 -6.62 -11.19
N ASP A 43 7.27 -7.63 -10.49
CA ASP A 43 6.49 -8.52 -9.62
C ASP A 43 6.68 -8.11 -8.16
N LEU A 44 5.63 -7.57 -7.55
CA LEU A 44 5.61 -7.14 -6.15
C LEU A 44 6.11 -8.25 -5.21
N LEU A 45 5.73 -9.50 -5.47
CA LEU A 45 6.03 -10.62 -4.57
C LEU A 45 7.51 -11.03 -4.62
N ARG A 46 8.30 -10.45 -5.52
CA ARG A 46 9.75 -10.68 -5.64
C ARG A 46 10.60 -9.51 -5.15
N CYS A 47 9.99 -8.39 -4.76
CA CYS A 47 10.74 -7.21 -4.34
C CYS A 47 11.46 -7.42 -2.99
N PRO A 48 12.67 -6.87 -2.78
CA PRO A 48 13.50 -7.19 -1.62
C PRO A 48 13.18 -6.43 -0.32
N GLY A 49 12.05 -5.72 -0.23
CA GLY A 49 11.72 -4.89 0.94
C GLY A 49 10.30 -5.03 1.45
N VAL A 50 9.84 -4.01 2.17
CA VAL A 50 8.46 -3.88 2.65
C VAL A 50 7.55 -3.72 1.44
N LYS A 51 6.56 -4.62 1.34
CA LYS A 51 5.55 -4.64 0.27
C LYS A 51 4.23 -4.15 0.84
N ALA A 52 3.40 -3.52 0.03
CA ALA A 52 2.04 -3.16 0.41
C ALA A 52 1.05 -3.48 -0.71
N GLN A 53 -0.16 -3.91 -0.34
CA GLN A 53 -1.27 -4.04 -1.29
C GLN A 53 -2.60 -3.70 -0.62
N ALA A 54 -3.57 -3.31 -1.44
CA ALA A 54 -4.93 -3.05 -1.01
C ALA A 54 -5.70 -4.36 -0.78
N VAL A 55 -6.47 -4.45 0.30
CA VAL A 55 -7.38 -5.56 0.61
C VAL A 55 -8.70 -5.08 1.21
N GLY A 56 -9.69 -5.98 1.29
CA GLY A 56 -10.87 -5.79 2.15
C GLY A 56 -10.61 -6.26 3.59
N ALA A 57 -11.38 -5.74 4.56
CA ALA A 57 -11.21 -6.07 5.98
C ALA A 57 -11.52 -7.55 6.31
N ASP A 58 -12.18 -8.26 5.39
CA ASP A 58 -12.43 -9.70 5.47
C ASP A 58 -11.21 -10.56 5.11
N PHE A 59 -10.14 -9.95 4.58
CA PHE A 59 -8.91 -10.57 4.11
C PHE A 59 -9.12 -11.73 3.12
N ALA A 60 -10.23 -11.73 2.36
CA ALA A 60 -10.57 -12.86 1.50
C ALA A 60 -9.51 -13.11 0.41
N MET A 61 -8.95 -12.02 -0.16
CA MET A 61 -7.89 -12.03 -1.16
C MET A 61 -8.19 -13.01 -2.32
N GLY A 62 -9.38 -12.87 -2.92
CA GLY A 62 -9.93 -13.84 -3.88
C GLY A 62 -9.60 -13.60 -5.35
N ALA A 63 -9.02 -12.45 -5.72
CA ALA A 63 -8.74 -12.09 -7.10
C ALA A 63 -7.42 -11.32 -7.26
N GLY A 64 -6.90 -11.28 -8.50
CA GLY A 64 -5.71 -10.50 -8.88
C GLY A 64 -4.47 -10.81 -8.04
N LEU A 65 -3.68 -9.77 -7.76
CA LEU A 65 -2.44 -9.89 -6.97
C LEU A 65 -2.69 -10.38 -5.54
N ALA A 66 -3.85 -10.06 -4.96
CA ALA A 66 -4.22 -10.52 -3.62
C ALA A 66 -4.34 -12.06 -3.59
N LEU A 67 -4.96 -12.66 -4.62
CA LEU A 67 -5.02 -14.13 -4.75
C LEU A 67 -3.62 -14.75 -4.87
N HIS A 68 -2.75 -14.19 -5.70
CA HIS A 68 -1.37 -14.66 -5.84
C HIS A 68 -0.60 -14.56 -4.51
N THR A 69 -0.81 -13.49 -3.74
CA THR A 69 -0.23 -13.35 -2.39
C THR A 69 -0.73 -14.45 -1.47
N ARG A 70 -2.04 -14.72 -1.46
CA ARG A 70 -2.64 -15.77 -0.62
C ARG A 70 -2.11 -17.15 -0.99
N GLN A 71 -1.97 -17.46 -2.29
CA GLN A 71 -1.40 -18.72 -2.77
C GLN A 71 0.06 -18.91 -2.32
N ARG A 72 0.86 -17.84 -2.38
CA ARG A 72 2.29 -17.87 -1.99
C ARG A 72 2.49 -18.00 -0.47
N THR A 73 1.61 -17.39 0.32
CA THR A 73 1.76 -17.30 1.79
C THR A 73 1.01 -18.39 2.55
N ARG A 74 0.00 -19.00 1.92
CA ARG A 74 -0.95 -19.93 2.56
C ARG A 74 -1.71 -19.32 3.76
N TRP A 75 -1.79 -17.98 3.85
CA TRP A 75 -2.57 -17.33 4.89
C TRP A 75 -4.06 -17.63 4.73
N ARG A 76 -4.69 -18.11 5.82
CA ARG A 76 -6.13 -18.34 5.86
C ARG A 76 -6.85 -17.05 6.28
N PRO A 77 -7.88 -16.58 5.54
CA PRO A 77 -8.62 -15.37 5.90
C PRO A 77 -9.15 -15.38 7.33
N GLU A 78 -9.62 -16.52 7.82
CA GLU A 78 -10.13 -16.70 9.19
C GLU A 78 -9.03 -16.47 10.24
N ALA A 79 -7.81 -16.92 9.95
CA ALA A 79 -6.66 -16.72 10.83
C ALA A 79 -6.20 -15.25 10.82
N LEU A 80 -6.22 -14.59 9.66
CA LEU A 80 -5.94 -13.16 9.54
C LEU A 80 -6.97 -12.33 10.32
N ARG A 81 -8.27 -12.60 10.16
CA ARG A 81 -9.34 -11.92 10.91
C ARG A 81 -9.21 -12.10 12.42
N ARG A 82 -8.82 -13.29 12.90
CA ARG A 82 -8.57 -13.53 14.34
C ARG A 82 -7.36 -12.76 14.88
N ARG A 83 -6.31 -12.61 14.07
CA ARG A 83 -5.11 -11.82 14.44
C ARG A 83 -5.33 -10.31 14.32
N HIS A 84 -6.26 -9.90 13.46
CA HIS A 84 -6.62 -8.51 13.21
C HIS A 84 -8.13 -8.28 13.45
N PRO A 85 -8.63 -8.49 14.67
CA PRO A 85 -10.07 -8.43 14.96
C PRO A 85 -10.65 -7.01 14.85
N ARG A 86 -9.78 -5.99 14.74
CA ARG A 86 -10.14 -4.58 14.59
C ARG A 86 -9.90 -4.05 13.17
N ALA A 87 -9.67 -4.94 12.20
CA ALA A 87 -9.47 -4.54 10.80
C ALA A 87 -10.71 -3.80 10.28
N ASP A 88 -10.49 -2.59 9.81
CA ASP A 88 -11.49 -1.70 9.21
C ASP A 88 -10.76 -0.72 8.27
N LEU A 89 -11.48 0.17 7.60
CA LEU A 89 -10.93 1.15 6.67
C LEU A 89 -9.70 1.89 7.24
N GLY A 90 -8.62 1.93 6.47
CA GLY A 90 -7.35 2.55 6.86
C GLY A 90 -6.46 1.70 7.76
N TYR A 91 -6.94 0.54 8.21
CA TYR A 91 -6.13 -0.40 8.97
C TYR A 91 -5.02 -1.00 8.09
N VAL A 92 -3.83 -1.17 8.66
CA VAL A 92 -2.69 -1.82 8.01
C VAL A 92 -2.25 -3.02 8.84
N ALA A 93 -2.47 -4.22 8.31
CA ALA A 93 -1.95 -5.45 8.90
C ALA A 93 -0.54 -5.72 8.36
N ALA A 94 0.44 -5.84 9.25
CA ALA A 94 1.80 -6.25 8.87
C ALA A 94 1.95 -7.76 9.02
N GLU A 95 2.28 -8.43 7.93
CA GLU A 95 2.34 -9.88 7.81
C GLU A 95 3.68 -10.34 7.28
N GLN A 96 4.19 -11.44 7.83
CA GLN A 96 5.51 -11.92 7.51
C GLN A 96 5.48 -12.92 6.36
N MET A 97 6.11 -12.57 5.24
CA MET A 97 6.19 -13.43 4.05
C MET A 97 7.13 -14.62 4.28
N PRO A 98 6.94 -15.73 3.54
CA PRO A 98 7.82 -16.90 3.63
C PRO A 98 9.30 -16.62 3.31
N ASP A 99 9.58 -15.57 2.53
CA ASP A 99 10.94 -15.15 2.16
C ASP A 99 11.59 -14.20 3.18
N GLY A 100 10.99 -14.01 4.36
CA GLY A 100 11.52 -13.15 5.42
C GLY A 100 11.21 -11.66 5.25
N THR A 101 10.49 -11.25 4.20
CA THR A 101 10.09 -9.85 3.99
C THR A 101 8.71 -9.51 4.57
N THR A 102 8.41 -8.25 4.84
CA THR A 102 7.10 -7.84 5.35
C THR A 102 6.14 -7.46 4.23
N MET A 103 4.90 -7.95 4.31
CA MET A 103 3.76 -7.53 3.49
C MET A 103 2.76 -6.75 4.34
N LEU A 104 2.39 -5.57 3.89
CA LEU A 104 1.38 -4.71 4.49
C LEU A 104 0.06 -4.93 3.74
N LEU A 105 -0.93 -5.48 4.42
CA LEU A 105 -2.29 -5.63 3.92
C LEU A 105 -3.07 -4.38 4.34
N CYS A 106 -3.25 -3.45 3.41
CA CYS A 106 -3.85 -2.15 3.67
C CYS A 106 -5.34 -2.19 3.34
N VAL A 107 -6.19 -2.00 4.35
CA VAL A 107 -7.64 -2.14 4.23
C VAL A 107 -8.24 -0.90 3.57
N SER A 108 -8.75 -1.07 2.36
CA SER A 108 -9.39 -0.02 1.55
C SER A 108 -10.91 -0.12 1.51
N LYS A 109 -11.47 -1.27 1.91
CA LYS A 109 -12.92 -1.53 1.90
C LYS A 109 -13.36 -2.45 3.03
N PRO A 110 -14.62 -2.36 3.50
CA PRO A 110 -15.11 -3.22 4.58
C PRO A 110 -15.14 -4.70 4.19
N ARG A 111 -15.45 -5.01 2.92
CA ARG A 111 -15.43 -6.39 2.39
C ARG A 111 -14.80 -6.44 1.01
N SER A 112 -14.17 -7.57 0.69
CA SER A 112 -13.50 -7.80 -0.60
C SER A 112 -14.42 -7.69 -1.82
N THR A 113 -15.69 -8.04 -1.67
CA THR A 113 -16.72 -8.03 -2.72
C THR A 113 -17.39 -6.66 -2.90
N GLN A 114 -17.19 -5.73 -1.97
CA GLN A 114 -17.75 -4.39 -2.07
C GLN A 114 -16.91 -3.52 -3.02
N LYS A 115 -17.57 -2.56 -3.66
CA LYS A 115 -16.88 -1.49 -4.39
C LYS A 115 -16.35 -0.45 -3.41
N LEU A 116 -15.38 0.34 -3.87
CA LEU A 116 -14.92 1.51 -3.13
C LEU A 116 -16.06 2.54 -3.03
N HIS A 117 -16.17 3.17 -1.87
CA HIS A 117 -17.17 4.20 -1.64
C HIS A 117 -16.66 5.56 -2.10
N HIS A 118 -17.40 6.16 -3.03
CA HIS A 118 -17.19 7.53 -3.49
C HIS A 118 -18.12 8.45 -2.70
N ASP A 119 -17.60 9.57 -2.17
CA ASP A 119 -18.45 10.65 -1.70
C ASP A 119 -18.88 11.57 -2.86
N PRO A 120 -19.82 12.50 -2.63
CA PRO A 120 -20.33 13.40 -3.68
C PRO A 120 -19.25 14.26 -4.34
N ASP A 121 -18.14 14.52 -3.64
CA ASP A 121 -17.01 15.30 -4.13
C ASP A 121 -15.98 14.44 -4.90
N GLY A 122 -16.31 13.17 -5.13
CA GLY A 122 -15.48 12.21 -5.86
C GLY A 122 -14.33 11.65 -5.03
N HIS A 123 -14.27 11.90 -3.72
CA HIS A 123 -13.25 11.29 -2.88
C HIS A 123 -13.54 9.82 -2.63
N ILE A 124 -12.46 9.04 -2.64
CA ILE A 124 -12.52 7.62 -2.35
C ILE A 124 -12.02 7.41 -0.93
N ARG A 125 -12.94 7.52 0.04
CA ARG A 125 -12.63 7.48 1.48
C ARG A 125 -11.73 6.31 1.86
N GLY A 126 -12.00 5.14 1.29
CA GLY A 126 -11.21 3.93 1.50
C GLY A 126 -9.74 4.06 1.08
N VAL A 127 -9.48 4.66 -0.08
CA VAL A 127 -8.13 4.87 -0.62
C VAL A 127 -7.37 5.88 0.22
N HIS A 128 -8.02 7.00 0.59
CA HIS A 128 -7.45 8.02 1.46
C HIS A 128 -7.00 7.45 2.80
N LEU A 129 -7.91 6.76 3.50
CA LEU A 129 -7.62 6.16 4.79
C LEU A 129 -6.52 5.10 4.70
N MET A 130 -6.57 4.26 3.67
CA MET A 130 -5.56 3.23 3.41
C MET A 130 -4.16 3.84 3.23
N ILE A 131 -4.03 4.87 2.38
CA ILE A 131 -2.75 5.55 2.12
C ILE A 131 -2.24 6.25 3.40
N ALA A 132 -3.14 6.88 4.16
CA ALA A 132 -2.77 7.53 5.41
C ALA A 132 -2.29 6.54 6.47
N GLY A 133 -2.97 5.39 6.60
CA GLY A 133 -2.54 4.27 7.45
C GLY A 133 -1.18 3.71 7.05
N LEU A 134 -0.95 3.54 5.74
CA LEU A 134 0.33 3.10 5.19
C LEU A 134 1.45 4.09 5.51
N ALA A 135 1.21 5.39 5.35
CA ALA A 135 2.18 6.43 5.68
C ALA A 135 2.49 6.50 7.18
N ARG A 136 1.47 6.34 8.04
CA ARG A 136 1.65 6.23 9.49
C ARG A 136 2.53 5.04 9.85
N TYR A 137 2.23 3.86 9.34
CA TYR A 137 3.02 2.66 9.56
C TYR A 137 4.48 2.86 9.13
N ALA A 138 4.69 3.39 7.91
CA ALA A 138 6.02 3.59 7.35
C ALA A 138 6.87 4.55 8.20
N ARG A 139 6.29 5.64 8.71
CA ARG A 139 6.97 6.58 9.61
C ARG A 139 7.33 5.92 10.94
N GLN A 140 6.36 5.27 11.58
CA GLN A 140 6.53 4.65 12.89
C GLN A 140 7.58 3.53 12.89
N ASN A 141 7.74 2.84 11.76
CA ASN A 141 8.66 1.71 11.62
C ASN A 141 9.92 2.06 10.82
N GLY A 142 10.18 3.35 10.55
CA GLY A 142 11.39 3.79 9.85
C GLY A 142 11.55 3.22 8.44
N VAL A 143 10.46 2.87 7.75
CA VAL A 143 10.48 2.33 6.39
C VAL A 143 10.98 3.39 5.42
N ARG A 144 12.12 3.12 4.75
CA ARG A 144 12.75 4.02 3.78
C ARG A 144 12.54 3.61 2.32
N GLU A 145 12.09 2.38 2.10
CA GLU A 145 11.79 1.84 0.79
C GLU A 145 10.52 1.00 0.88
N LEU A 146 9.57 1.27 -0.01
CA LEU A 146 8.25 0.64 -0.01
C LEU A 146 7.86 0.26 -1.43
N TYR A 147 7.41 -0.97 -1.61
CA TYR A 147 6.97 -1.50 -2.89
C TYR A 147 5.45 -1.66 -2.86
N LEU A 148 4.76 -1.13 -3.87
CA LEU A 148 3.33 -1.30 -4.07
C LEU A 148 3.05 -1.63 -5.53
N PRO A 149 1.97 -2.36 -5.84
CA PRO A 149 1.46 -2.40 -7.20
C PRO A 149 0.81 -1.05 -7.54
N ARG A 150 0.29 -0.91 -8.76
CA ARG A 150 -0.77 0.08 -9.04
C ARG A 150 -1.99 -0.23 -8.16
N ILE A 151 -2.05 0.35 -6.96
CA ILE A 151 -3.08 0.04 -5.95
C ILE A 151 -4.45 0.56 -6.39
N CYS A 152 -5.50 -0.19 -6.03
CA CYS A 152 -6.89 0.08 -6.40
C CYS A 152 -7.12 0.28 -7.93
N SER A 153 -6.20 -0.23 -8.75
CA SER A 153 -6.35 -0.30 -10.20
C SER A 153 -7.16 -1.54 -10.62
N GLY A 154 -7.57 -1.60 -11.89
CA GLY A 154 -8.31 -2.73 -12.44
C GLY A 154 -9.73 -2.81 -11.89
N LEU A 155 -10.02 -3.82 -11.06
CA LEU A 155 -11.36 -4.11 -10.54
C LEU A 155 -11.98 -2.95 -9.73
N ASP A 156 -11.13 -2.18 -9.04
CA ASP A 156 -11.57 -1.01 -8.27
C ASP A 156 -11.56 0.29 -9.11
N SER A 157 -11.01 0.25 -10.33
CA SER A 157 -11.06 1.30 -11.36
C SER A 157 -10.65 2.71 -10.90
N VAL A 158 -9.73 2.83 -9.95
CA VAL A 158 -9.25 4.13 -9.46
C VAL A 158 -8.17 4.69 -10.38
N ASP A 159 -8.33 5.97 -10.74
CA ASP A 159 -7.32 6.74 -11.47
C ASP A 159 -5.98 6.73 -10.71
N GLN A 160 -4.92 6.41 -11.44
CA GLN A 160 -3.60 6.26 -10.85
C GLN A 160 -2.91 7.60 -10.63
N ASP A 161 -3.23 8.63 -11.40
CA ASP A 161 -2.69 9.96 -11.15
C ASP A 161 -3.21 10.49 -9.81
N PHE A 162 -4.50 10.26 -9.52
CA PHE A 162 -5.08 10.52 -8.20
C PHE A 162 -4.33 9.76 -7.09
N VAL A 163 -4.09 8.46 -7.24
CA VAL A 163 -3.38 7.66 -6.22
C VAL A 163 -1.95 8.17 -5.99
N LEU A 164 -1.21 8.47 -7.06
CA LEU A 164 0.16 8.98 -6.99
C LEU A 164 0.20 10.34 -6.28
N GLU A 165 -0.74 11.22 -6.59
CA GLU A 165 -0.90 12.51 -5.91
C GLU A 165 -1.12 12.31 -4.39
N LYS A 166 -2.02 11.40 -4.00
CA LYS A 166 -2.30 11.10 -2.58
C LYS A 166 -1.11 10.46 -1.86
N LEU A 167 -0.35 9.59 -2.54
CA LEU A 167 0.90 9.05 -1.99
C LEU A 167 1.92 10.17 -1.75
N HIS A 168 2.11 11.07 -2.73
CA HIS A 168 3.01 12.21 -2.56
C HIS A 168 2.64 13.07 -1.35
N TYR A 169 1.35 13.37 -1.17
CA TYR A 169 0.89 14.14 0.01
C TYR A 169 1.12 13.40 1.31
N ALA A 170 0.63 12.16 1.39
CA ALA A 170 0.67 11.39 2.63
C ALA A 170 2.11 11.15 3.12
N PHE A 171 3.08 11.13 2.19
CA PHE A 171 4.49 10.90 2.47
C PHE A 171 5.38 12.14 2.35
N ALA A 172 4.84 13.35 2.13
CA ALA A 172 5.63 14.55 1.81
C ALA A 172 6.79 14.83 2.79
N SER A 173 6.55 14.64 4.09
CA SER A 173 7.53 14.85 5.17
C SER A 173 8.45 13.64 5.43
N HIS A 174 8.20 12.49 4.79
CA HIS A 174 8.90 11.24 5.06
C HIS A 174 9.98 10.98 4.01
N ARG A 175 11.21 10.68 4.45
CA ARG A 175 12.31 10.34 3.55
C ARG A 175 12.19 8.89 3.10
N ILE A 176 11.46 8.68 2.01
CA ILE A 176 11.10 7.35 1.50
C ILE A 176 11.21 7.30 -0.04
N THR A 177 11.60 6.14 -0.55
CA THR A 177 11.40 5.81 -1.97
C THR A 177 10.24 4.82 -2.10
N ILE A 178 9.23 5.20 -2.87
CA ILE A 178 8.07 4.36 -3.18
C ILE A 178 8.20 3.84 -4.59
N HIS A 179 8.21 2.51 -4.75
CA HIS A 179 8.23 1.82 -6.02
C HIS A 179 6.82 1.36 -6.37
N VAL A 180 6.18 2.02 -7.33
CA VAL A 180 4.88 1.63 -7.88
C VAL A 180 5.09 0.72 -9.07
N LEU A 181 4.63 -0.51 -8.93
CA LEU A 181 4.88 -1.58 -9.88
C LEU A 181 3.66 -1.80 -10.77
N ASP A 182 3.88 -1.71 -12.08
CA ASP A 182 2.94 -2.23 -13.05
C ASP A 182 3.13 -3.75 -13.12
N PHE A 183 2.11 -4.50 -12.71
CA PHE A 183 2.23 -5.95 -12.51
C PHE A 183 2.47 -6.65 -13.85
N ALA A 184 3.65 -7.23 -14.00
CA ALA A 184 4.00 -8.09 -15.12
C ALA A 184 4.37 -9.48 -14.57
N PRO A 185 3.50 -10.49 -14.69
CA PRO A 185 3.86 -11.84 -14.29
C PRO A 185 4.98 -12.33 -15.23
N GLY A 186 6.19 -12.52 -14.68
CA GLY A 186 7.20 -13.37 -15.32
C GLY A 186 8.42 -12.73 -16.00
N ALA A 187 9.00 -11.65 -15.50
CA ALA A 187 10.41 -11.37 -15.85
C ALA A 187 11.36 -12.25 -14.98
N PRO A 188 12.16 -13.15 -15.57
CA PRO A 188 13.24 -13.82 -14.83
C PRO A 188 14.28 -12.78 -14.38
N ARG A 189 14.95 -13.01 -13.24
CA ARG A 189 16.15 -12.25 -12.88
C ARG A 189 17.13 -12.34 -14.07
N PRO A 190 17.82 -11.26 -14.48
CA PRO A 190 19.09 -11.47 -15.17
C PRO A 190 19.95 -12.34 -14.24
N ARG A 191 20.41 -13.50 -14.74
CA ARG A 191 21.31 -14.36 -13.97
C ARG A 191 22.48 -13.50 -13.52
N ALA A 192 22.74 -13.46 -12.20
CA ALA A 192 24.03 -13.00 -11.73
C ALA A 192 25.07 -13.86 -12.47
N LYS A 193 25.97 -13.22 -13.23
CA LYS A 193 27.11 -13.93 -13.82
C LYS A 193 27.84 -14.57 -12.65
N GLN A 194 27.84 -15.92 -12.58
CA GLN A 194 28.75 -16.61 -11.69
C GLN A 194 30.17 -16.17 -12.08
N PRO A 195 31.03 -15.76 -11.14
CA PRO A 195 32.43 -15.57 -11.46
C PRO A 195 32.95 -16.91 -11.98
N SER A 196 33.51 -16.86 -13.19
CA SER A 196 34.21 -17.96 -13.83
C SER A 196 35.20 -18.56 -12.84
N ARG A 197 34.94 -19.78 -12.36
CA ARG A 197 35.95 -20.59 -11.67
C ARG A 197 36.68 -21.41 -12.72
N PHE A 198 37.46 -20.73 -13.55
CA PHE A 198 38.58 -21.29 -14.29
C PHE A 198 39.58 -20.17 -14.56
N ALA A 199 40.62 -20.14 -13.72
CA ALA A 199 42.00 -19.80 -14.02
C ALA A 199 42.84 -20.29 -12.84
#